data_AF-A0A7W0NIA8-F1
#
_entry.id   AF-A0A7W0NIA8-F1
#
_cell.length_a   1.000
_cell.length_b   1.000
_cell.length_c   1.000
_cell.angle_alpha   90.00
_cell.angle_beta   90.00
_cell.angle_gamma   90.00
#
_symmetry.space_group_name_H-M   'P 1'
#
loop_
_entity.id
_entity.type
_entity.pdbx_description
1 polymer ?
#
loop_
_entity_poly.entity_id
_entity_poly.type
_entity_poly.pdbx_seq_one_letter_code
_entity_poly.pdbx_strand_id
1 'polypeptide(L)'
;MGLRDRLPPWVSDRRFVVGAQLVVLAIFLGALGWALRDVWGDAAPRLRNADVVDLALALAVVAAYYLVFVLGWMRILGAYGIRIPYRVALQAEMLSMLAKYVPGGVWTPAARVVALRRFGVKETPVVLASILLEAGLSALAGVGVFVVGLAFVDGVDFPLLPLAAFGVFVAVLLWPPIFGAVATRLLRPFGAHDVK
;
A
#
# COMPACT_ATOMS: atom_id res chain seq x y z
N MET A 1 3.69 -32.56 -17.18
CA MET A 1 2.54 -33.15 -16.44
C MET A 1 1.98 -32.04 -15.57
N GLY A 2 0.88 -31.41 -16.00
CA GLY A 2 0.45 -30.10 -15.49
C GLY A 2 -0.41 -30.23 -14.24
N LEU A 3 -0.34 -29.24 -13.34
CA LEU A 3 -1.18 -29.14 -12.13
C LEU A 3 -2.70 -29.30 -12.38
N ARG A 4 -3.15 -29.10 -13.62
CA ARG A 4 -4.55 -29.32 -14.05
C ARG A 4 -4.99 -30.78 -13.99
N ASP A 5 -4.08 -31.74 -14.14
CA ASP A 5 -4.41 -33.18 -14.20
C ASP A 5 -4.64 -33.80 -12.81
N ARG A 6 -4.38 -33.05 -11.73
CA ARG A 6 -4.54 -33.49 -10.34
C ARG A 6 -5.79 -32.92 -9.66
N LEU A 7 -6.54 -32.06 -10.34
CA LEU A 7 -7.75 -31.48 -9.78
C LEU A 7 -8.95 -32.39 -10.08
N PRO A 8 -9.74 -32.75 -9.07
CA PRO A 8 -10.87 -33.62 -9.30
C PRO A 8 -11.95 -32.90 -10.15
N PRO A 9 -12.74 -33.62 -10.97
CA PRO A 9 -13.52 -33.08 -12.09
C PRO A 9 -14.59 -32.03 -11.73
N TRP A 10 -15.11 -32.05 -10.50
CA TRP A 10 -15.98 -31.03 -9.93
C TRP A 10 -15.36 -29.63 -9.77
N VAL A 11 -14.02 -29.52 -9.68
CA VAL A 11 -13.33 -28.22 -9.55
C VAL A 11 -13.27 -27.45 -10.89
N SER A 12 -13.44 -28.13 -12.02
CA SER A 12 -13.52 -27.50 -13.34
C SER A 12 -14.94 -27.09 -13.74
N ASP A 13 -15.97 -27.50 -12.98
CA ASP A 13 -17.35 -27.08 -13.22
C ASP A 13 -17.57 -25.65 -12.74
N ARG A 14 -17.81 -24.75 -13.69
CA ARG A 14 -18.10 -23.33 -13.44
C ARG A 14 -19.21 -23.14 -12.41
N ARG A 15 -20.22 -24.02 -12.38
CA ARG A 15 -21.34 -23.92 -11.43
C ARG A 15 -20.90 -24.23 -10.00
N PHE A 16 -20.05 -25.22 -9.82
CA PHE A 16 -19.49 -25.58 -8.52
C PHE A 16 -18.58 -24.48 -7.99
N VAL A 17 -17.70 -23.92 -8.82
CA VAL A 17 -16.82 -22.81 -8.44
C VAL A 17 -17.62 -21.57 -8.05
N VAL A 18 -18.64 -21.20 -8.84
CA VAL A 18 -19.52 -20.07 -8.53
C VAL A 18 -20.30 -20.34 -7.24
N GLY A 19 -20.83 -21.56 -7.05
CA GLY A 19 -21.51 -21.94 -5.81
C GLY A 19 -20.60 -21.82 -4.58
N ALA A 20 -19.37 -22.33 -4.66
CA ALA A 20 -18.38 -22.20 -3.60
C ALA A 20 -18.02 -20.74 -3.31
N GLN A 21 -17.84 -19.91 -4.34
CA GLN A 21 -17.59 -18.47 -4.18
C GLN A 21 -18.75 -17.76 -3.48
N LEU A 22 -19.99 -18.08 -3.84
CA LEU A 22 -21.18 -17.52 -3.20
C LEU A 22 -21.31 -17.95 -1.74
N VAL A 23 -21.00 -19.21 -1.41
CA VAL A 23 -20.98 -19.71 -0.04
C VAL A 23 -19.91 -18.99 0.79
N VAL A 24 -18.69 -18.86 0.26
CA VAL A 24 -17.60 -18.14 0.93
C VAL A 24 -17.98 -16.66 1.13
N LEU A 25 -18.56 -16.02 0.11
CA LEU A 25 -19.06 -14.65 0.21
C LEU A 25 -20.14 -14.52 1.28
N ALA A 26 -21.09 -15.45 1.33
CA ALA A 26 -22.16 -15.45 2.33
C ALA A 26 -21.61 -15.63 3.75
N ILE A 27 -20.65 -16.54 3.95
CA ILE A 27 -19.95 -16.71 5.23
C ILE A 27 -19.21 -15.43 5.61
N PHE A 28 -18.48 -14.83 4.67
CA PHE A 28 -17.75 -13.58 4.90
C PHE A 28 -18.70 -12.44 5.30
N LEU A 29 -19.79 -12.24 4.56
CA LEU A 29 -20.79 -11.21 4.86
C LEU A 29 -21.51 -11.49 6.19
N GLY A 30 -21.81 -12.75 6.50
CA GLY A 30 -22.40 -13.16 7.78
C GLY A 30 -21.46 -12.90 8.95
N ALA A 31 -20.18 -13.27 8.82
CA ALA A 31 -19.15 -12.98 9.82
C ALA A 31 -18.94 -11.47 10.00
N LEU A 32 -18.94 -10.70 8.91
CA LEU A 32 -18.85 -9.24 8.94
C LEU A 32 -20.03 -8.62 9.68
N GLY A 33 -21.26 -9.06 9.37
CA GLY A 33 -22.47 -8.61 10.04
C GLY A 33 -22.48 -8.96 11.53
N TRP A 34 -22.04 -10.17 11.88
CA TRP A 34 -21.90 -10.60 13.28
C TRP A 34 -20.84 -9.78 14.02
N ALA A 35 -19.68 -9.53 13.42
CA ALA A 35 -18.60 -8.72 14.02
C ALA A 35 -18.99 -7.25 14.20
N LEU A 36 -19.79 -6.69 13.29
CA LEU A 36 -20.22 -5.30 13.34
C LEU A 36 -21.45 -5.06 14.25
N ARG A 37 -22.14 -6.11 14.69
CA ARG A 37 -23.41 -5.99 15.43
C ARG A 37 -23.24 -5.18 16.73
N ASP A 38 -22.15 -5.41 17.46
CA ASP A 38 -21.90 -4.82 18.77
C ASP A 38 -21.20 -3.45 18.63
N VAL A 39 -20.59 -3.17 17.47
CA VAL A 39 -19.91 -1.89 17.17
C VAL A 39 -20.90 -0.77 16.88
N TRP A 40 -22.08 -1.11 16.32
CA TRP A 40 -23.08 -0.11 15.94
C TRP A 40 -23.67 0.66 17.12
N GLY A 41 -23.78 0.02 18.30
CA GLY A 41 -24.25 0.68 19.53
C GLY A 41 -23.37 1.87 19.93
N ASP A 42 -22.05 1.74 19.76
CA ASP A 42 -21.09 2.79 20.10
C ASP A 42 -20.85 3.77 18.94
N ALA A 43 -20.92 3.30 17.69
CA ALA A 43 -20.62 4.10 16.51
C ALA A 43 -21.77 5.05 16.14
N ALA A 44 -23.03 4.62 16.24
CA ALA A 44 -24.18 5.43 15.80
C ALA A 44 -24.32 6.76 16.58
N PRO A 45 -24.17 6.80 17.93
CA PRO A 45 -24.21 8.07 18.66
C PRO A 45 -23.07 9.01 18.30
N ARG A 46 -21.87 8.48 18.05
CA ARG A 46 -20.68 9.27 17.67
C ARG A 46 -20.83 9.88 16.27
N LEU A 47 -21.37 9.12 15.32
CA LEU A 47 -21.65 9.61 13.97
C LEU A 47 -22.74 10.68 13.96
N ARG A 48 -23.77 10.55 14.80
CA ARG A 48 -24.85 11.53 14.89
C ARG A 48 -24.37 12.89 15.39
N ASN A 49 -23.36 12.90 16.25
CA ASN A 49 -22.77 14.11 16.80
C ASN A 49 -21.50 14.55 16.05
N ALA A 50 -21.18 13.92 14.92
CA ALA A 50 -20.00 14.29 14.15
C ALA A 50 -20.17 15.66 13.50
N ASP A 51 -19.17 16.52 13.65
CA ASP A 51 -19.16 17.84 13.03
C ASP A 51 -18.85 17.71 11.52
N VAL A 52 -19.72 18.31 10.70
CA VAL A 52 -19.60 18.26 9.23
C VAL A 52 -18.40 19.08 8.73
N VAL A 53 -18.05 20.16 9.44
CA VAL A 53 -16.87 20.98 9.14
C VAL A 53 -15.61 20.19 9.39
N ASP A 54 -15.50 19.51 10.54
CA ASP A 54 -14.34 18.66 10.84
C ASP A 54 -14.21 17.53 9.81
N LEU A 55 -15.32 16.91 9.41
CA LEU A 55 -15.32 15.90 8.34
C LEU A 55 -14.84 16.48 7.01
N ALA A 56 -15.34 17.65 6.61
CA ALA A 56 -14.94 18.31 5.37
C ALA A 56 -13.46 18.70 5.39
N LEU A 57 -12.95 19.22 6.51
CA LEU A 57 -11.55 19.54 6.71
C LEU A 57 -10.68 18.29 6.65
N ALA A 58 -11.06 17.21 7.32
CA ALA A 58 -10.34 15.95 7.27
C ALA A 58 -10.27 15.39 5.84
N LEU A 59 -11.38 15.42 5.09
CA LEU A 59 -11.42 15.02 3.69
C LEU A 59 -10.54 15.90 2.81
N ALA A 60 -10.56 17.22 3.02
CA ALA A 60 -9.74 18.17 2.28
C ALA A 60 -8.24 17.94 2.54
N VAL A 61 -7.86 17.71 3.79
CA VAL A 61 -6.47 17.40 4.19
C VAL A 61 -6.00 16.09 3.56
N VAL A 62 -6.83 15.03 3.60
CA VAL A 62 -6.49 13.74 2.97
C VAL A 62 -6.39 13.87 1.45
N ALA A 63 -7.29 14.64 0.82
CA ALA A 63 -7.22 14.89 -0.62
C ALA A 63 -5.94 15.66 -0.98
N ALA A 64 -5.62 16.73 -0.26
CA ALA A 64 -4.41 17.52 -0.45
C ALA A 64 -3.15 16.65 -0.26
N TYR A 65 -3.13 15.79 0.76
CA TYR A 65 -2.07 14.81 0.98
C TYR A 65 -1.84 13.97 -0.26
N TYR A 66 -2.87 13.32 -0.83
CA TYR A 66 -2.69 12.47 -2.01
C TYR A 66 -2.27 13.26 -3.25
N LEU A 67 -2.77 14.49 -3.42
CA LEU A 67 -2.38 15.34 -4.54
C LEU A 67 -0.89 15.70 -4.50
N VAL A 68 -0.35 15.96 -3.31
CA VAL A 68 1.07 16.29 -3.09
C VAL A 68 1.93 15.03 -3.09
N PHE A 69 1.47 13.95 -2.47
CA PHE A 69 2.20 12.69 -2.31
C PHE A 69 2.65 12.11 -3.66
N VAL A 70 1.78 12.16 -4.65
CA VAL A 70 2.07 11.73 -6.03
C VAL A 70 3.29 12.45 -6.63
N LEU A 71 3.52 13.72 -6.27
CA LEU A 71 4.67 14.48 -6.75
C LEU A 71 6.00 13.94 -6.18
N GLY A 72 5.98 13.31 -5.02
CA GLY A 72 7.13 12.61 -4.45
C GLY A 72 7.50 11.40 -5.30
N TRP A 73 6.51 10.55 -5.59
CA TRP A 73 6.73 9.36 -6.42
C TRP A 73 7.16 9.71 -7.86
N MET A 74 6.57 10.75 -8.46
CA MET A 74 7.00 11.24 -9.77
C MET A 74 8.47 11.68 -9.81
N ARG A 75 8.97 12.29 -8.72
CA ARG A 75 10.40 12.66 -8.61
C ARG A 75 11.29 11.43 -8.53
N ILE A 76 10.87 10.41 -7.77
CA ILE A 76 11.61 9.14 -7.70
C ILE A 76 11.67 8.48 -9.08
N LEU A 77 10.53 8.33 -9.76
CA LEU A 77 10.48 7.78 -11.12
C LEU A 77 11.35 8.59 -12.10
N GLY A 78 11.34 9.92 -11.98
CA GLY A 78 12.16 10.82 -12.78
C GLY A 78 13.66 10.60 -12.57
N ALA A 79 14.11 10.26 -11.36
CA ALA A 79 15.50 9.91 -11.07
C ALA A 79 15.93 8.61 -11.77
N TYR A 80 14.99 7.69 -12.02
CA TYR A 80 15.21 6.48 -12.83
C TYR A 80 14.93 6.68 -14.33
N GLY A 81 14.77 7.92 -14.80
CA GLY A 81 14.53 8.24 -16.21
C GLY A 81 13.08 8.02 -16.68
N ILE A 82 12.16 7.63 -15.80
CA ILE A 82 10.75 7.41 -16.13
C ILE A 82 9.98 8.72 -15.93
N ARG A 83 9.46 9.29 -17.02
CA ARG A 83 8.62 10.49 -16.98
C ARG A 83 7.19 10.14 -17.37
N ILE A 84 6.27 10.38 -16.45
CA ILE A 84 4.84 10.15 -16.65
C ILE A 84 4.05 11.43 -16.36
N PRO A 85 2.91 11.65 -17.02
CA PRO A 85 2.04 12.79 -16.71
C PRO A 85 1.41 12.61 -15.32
N TYR A 86 1.19 13.71 -14.61
CA TYR A 86 0.63 13.73 -13.26
C TYR A 86 -0.66 12.91 -13.12
N ARG A 87 -1.57 13.02 -14.09
CA ARG A 87 -2.85 12.27 -14.08
C ARG A 87 -2.63 10.74 -14.05
N VAL A 88 -1.63 10.23 -14.76
CA VAL A 88 -1.33 8.79 -14.79
C VAL A 88 -0.74 8.36 -13.46
N ALA A 89 0.16 9.17 -12.89
CA ALA A 89 0.73 8.91 -11.57
C ALA A 89 -0.36 8.89 -10.48
N LEU A 90 -1.27 9.87 -10.50
CA LEU A 90 -2.40 9.94 -9.57
C LEU A 90 -3.37 8.77 -9.74
N GLN A 91 -3.70 8.38 -10.98
CA GLN A 91 -4.56 7.22 -11.22
C GLN A 91 -3.93 5.92 -10.72
N ALA A 92 -2.62 5.72 -10.97
CA ALA A 92 -1.89 4.58 -10.44
C ALA A 92 -1.88 4.57 -8.91
N GLU A 93 -1.72 5.74 -8.28
CA GLU A 93 -1.77 5.91 -6.84
C GLU A 93 -3.15 5.53 -6.27
N MET A 94 -4.22 6.09 -6.83
CA MET A 94 -5.58 5.80 -6.40
C MET A 94 -5.92 4.32 -6.57
N LEU A 95 -5.50 3.70 -7.68
CA LEU A 95 -5.68 2.26 -7.90
C LEU A 95 -4.97 1.44 -6.81
N SER A 96 -3.77 1.86 -6.39
CA SER A 96 -3.03 1.19 -5.32
C SER A 96 -3.72 1.34 -3.95
N MET A 97 -4.40 2.47 -3.72
CA MET A 97 -5.18 2.69 -2.49
C MET A 97 -6.43 1.81 -2.42
N LEU A 98 -7.05 1.46 -3.55
CA LEU A 98 -8.09 0.43 -3.54
C LEU A 98 -7.50 -0.97 -3.32
N ALA A 99 -6.35 -1.24 -3.95
CA ALA A 99 -5.71 -2.54 -3.89
C ALA A 99 -5.23 -2.95 -2.49
N LYS A 100 -4.93 -2.00 -1.60
CA LYS A 100 -4.52 -2.28 -0.20
C LYS A 100 -5.59 -2.98 0.63
N TYR A 101 -6.86 -2.87 0.24
CA TYR A 101 -7.98 -3.55 0.90
C TYR A 101 -8.15 -5.00 0.43
N VAL A 102 -7.42 -5.40 -0.62
CA VAL A 102 -7.42 -6.79 -1.08
C VAL A 102 -6.41 -7.59 -0.27
N PRO A 103 -6.82 -8.71 0.35
CA PRO A 103 -5.92 -9.53 1.16
C PRO A 103 -4.75 -10.06 0.31
N GLY A 104 -3.55 -10.03 0.89
CA GLY A 104 -2.34 -10.60 0.29
C GLY A 104 -1.17 -9.63 0.08
N GLY A 105 -1.33 -8.32 0.33
CA GLY A 105 -0.25 -7.31 0.36
C GLY A 105 0.46 -7.01 -0.98
N VAL A 106 0.43 -7.95 -1.93
CA VAL A 106 1.05 -7.86 -3.26
C VAL A 106 0.23 -7.01 -4.24
N TRP A 107 -1.03 -6.75 -3.93
CA TRP A 107 -1.95 -6.04 -4.82
C TRP A 107 -1.62 -4.56 -4.96
N THR A 108 -1.19 -3.90 -3.89
CA THR A 108 -0.78 -2.48 -3.90
C THR A 108 0.33 -2.20 -4.91
N PRO A 109 1.49 -2.91 -4.87
CA PRO A 109 2.53 -2.71 -5.88
C PRO A 109 2.11 -3.21 -7.26
N ALA A 110 1.38 -4.33 -7.35
CA ALA A 110 0.91 -4.86 -8.64
C ALA A 110 -0.02 -3.87 -9.37
N ALA A 111 -0.91 -3.18 -8.64
CA ALA A 111 -1.80 -2.17 -9.18
C ALA A 111 -1.04 -1.04 -9.87
N ARG A 112 0.01 -0.50 -9.25
CA ARG A 112 0.84 0.56 -9.85
C ARG A 112 1.61 0.06 -11.06
N VAL A 113 2.19 -1.14 -11.00
CA VAL A 113 2.88 -1.77 -12.14
C VAL A 113 1.91 -1.94 -13.32
N VAL A 114 0.71 -2.46 -13.10
CA VAL A 114 -0.30 -2.64 -14.15
C VAL A 114 -0.76 -1.31 -14.72
N ALA A 115 -0.98 -0.30 -13.87
CA ALA A 115 -1.37 1.05 -14.31
C ALA A 115 -0.29 1.68 -15.21
N LEU A 116 0.99 1.60 -14.82
CA LEU A 116 2.09 2.15 -15.60
C LEU A 116 2.36 1.35 -16.89
N ARG A 117 2.17 0.03 -16.88
CA ARG A 117 2.25 -0.80 -18.09
C ARG A 117 1.23 -0.40 -19.16
N ARG A 118 0.01 0.00 -18.76
CA ARG A 118 -1.00 0.53 -19.69
C ARG A 118 -0.55 1.83 -20.36
N PHE A 119 0.43 2.53 -19.77
CA PHE A 119 1.03 3.74 -20.31
C PHE A 119 2.38 3.48 -21.02
N GLY A 120 2.76 2.22 -21.22
CA GLY A 120 3.97 1.84 -21.97
C GLY A 120 5.24 1.66 -21.14
N VAL A 121 5.20 1.87 -19.82
CA VAL A 121 6.34 1.62 -18.92
C VAL A 121 6.47 0.12 -18.69
N LYS A 122 7.57 -0.49 -19.16
CA LYS A 122 7.78 -1.95 -19.10
C LYS A 122 8.76 -2.36 -17.99
N GLU A 123 9.44 -1.41 -17.39
CA GLU A 123 10.51 -1.54 -16.40
C GLU A 123 9.93 -1.89 -15.01
N THR A 124 9.30 -3.07 -14.91
CA THR A 124 8.66 -3.55 -13.68
C THR A 124 9.59 -3.54 -12.47
N PRO A 125 10.87 -3.98 -12.56
CA PRO A 125 11.80 -3.85 -11.45
C PRO A 125 12.01 -2.41 -10.97
N VAL A 126 12.15 -1.46 -11.89
CA VAL A 126 12.36 -0.05 -11.55
C VAL A 126 11.13 0.53 -10.86
N VAL A 127 9.93 0.20 -11.35
CA VAL A 127 8.68 0.60 -10.70
C VAL A 127 8.59 0.03 -9.29
N LEU A 128 8.88 -1.27 -9.10
CA LEU A 128 8.86 -1.89 -7.77
C LEU A 128 9.90 -1.27 -6.83
N ALA A 129 11.11 -1.00 -7.31
CA ALA A 129 12.15 -0.31 -6.56
C ALA A 129 11.70 1.11 -6.14
N SER A 130 11.06 1.86 -7.04
CA SER A 130 10.54 3.21 -6.72
C SER A 130 9.52 3.18 -5.59
N ILE A 131 8.67 2.14 -5.53
CA ILE A 131 7.66 1.96 -4.48
C ILE A 131 8.33 1.61 -3.14
N LEU A 132 9.37 0.76 -3.16
CA LEU A 132 10.15 0.45 -1.95
C LEU A 132 10.85 1.70 -1.39
N LEU A 133 11.45 2.51 -2.27
CA LEU A 133 12.10 3.76 -1.88
C LEU A 133 11.10 4.75 -1.30
N GLU A 134 9.94 4.92 -1.94
CA GLU A 134 8.84 5.75 -1.44
C GLU A 134 8.35 5.29 -0.06
N ALA A 135 8.16 3.99 0.13
CA ALA A 135 7.72 3.43 1.41
C ALA A 135 8.76 3.67 2.52
N GLY A 136 10.05 3.49 2.23
CA GLY A 136 11.11 3.77 3.19
C GLY A 136 11.22 5.26 3.53
N LEU A 137 11.13 6.15 2.54
CA LEU A 137 11.13 7.59 2.77
C LEU A 137 9.90 8.01 3.61
N SER A 138 8.74 7.43 3.33
CA SER A 138 7.52 7.65 4.10
C SER A 138 7.66 7.15 5.54
N ALA A 139 8.33 6.01 5.75
CA ALA A 139 8.62 5.50 7.08
C ALA A 139 9.55 6.44 7.87
N LEU A 140 10.63 6.95 7.25
CA LEU A 140 11.51 7.93 7.90
C LEU A 140 10.79 9.25 8.21
N ALA A 141 9.97 9.75 7.28
CA ALA A 141 9.15 10.93 7.51
C ALA A 141 8.18 10.69 8.68
N GLY A 142 7.55 9.51 8.74
CA GLY A 142 6.68 9.12 9.84
C GLY A 142 7.39 9.08 11.19
N VAL A 143 8.60 8.52 11.25
CA VAL A 143 9.45 8.57 12.45
C VAL A 143 9.74 10.01 12.86
N GLY A 144 10.13 10.88 11.92
CA GLY A 144 10.39 12.29 12.19
C GLY A 144 9.17 13.04 12.72
N VAL A 145 8.02 12.90 12.06
CA VAL A 145 6.75 13.49 12.49
C VAL A 145 6.35 12.98 13.88
N PHE A 146 6.52 11.68 14.15
CA PHE A 146 6.22 11.10 15.45
C PHE A 146 7.13 11.67 16.56
N VAL A 147 8.44 11.73 16.32
CA VAL A 147 9.40 12.31 17.30
C VAL A 147 9.09 13.77 17.58
N VAL A 148 8.80 14.56 16.56
CA VAL A 148 8.39 15.96 16.73
C VAL A 148 7.06 16.04 17.49
N GLY A 149 6.11 15.15 17.19
CA GLY A 149 4.81 15.07 17.86
C GLY A 149 4.92 14.78 19.35
N LEU A 150 5.89 13.97 19.79
CA LEU A 150 6.14 13.69 21.21
C LEU A 150 6.48 14.97 22.01
N ALA A 151 7.05 16.01 21.37
CA ALA A 151 7.32 17.28 22.04
C ALA A 151 6.05 18.07 22.40
N PHE A 152 4.89 17.69 21.86
CA PHE A 152 3.60 18.35 22.08
C PHE A 152 2.65 17.52 22.95
N VAL A 153 3.06 16.33 23.41
CA VAL A 153 2.21 15.42 24.19
C VAL A 153 2.90 15.06 25.49
N ASP A 154 2.31 15.48 26.60
CA ASP A 154 2.78 15.16 27.95
C ASP A 154 2.31 13.76 28.39
N GLY A 155 3.09 13.11 29.27
CA GLY A 155 2.67 11.88 29.97
C GLY A 155 2.80 10.59 29.16
N VAL A 156 3.57 10.58 28.08
CA VAL A 156 3.82 9.37 27.27
C VAL A 156 5.22 8.82 27.55
N ASP A 157 5.31 7.75 28.33
CA ASP A 157 6.52 6.93 28.45
C ASP A 157 6.68 6.04 27.22
N PHE A 158 7.28 6.59 26.16
CA PHE A 158 7.52 5.85 24.92
C PHE A 158 8.97 5.35 24.84
N PRO A 159 9.22 4.07 24.50
CA PRO A 159 10.57 3.56 24.34
C PRO A 159 11.21 4.15 23.06
N LEU A 160 11.91 5.27 23.21
CA LEU A 160 12.60 5.98 22.12
C LEU A 160 13.66 5.11 21.43
N LEU A 161 14.27 4.17 22.15
CA LEU A 161 15.35 3.34 21.64
C LEU A 161 14.90 2.41 20.48
N PRO A 162 13.81 1.61 20.59
CA PRO A 162 13.23 0.89 19.45
C PRO A 162 12.92 1.77 18.23
N LEU A 163 12.39 2.96 18.45
CA LEU A 163 12.04 3.88 17.36
C LEU A 163 13.29 4.45 16.67
N ALA A 164 14.28 4.87 17.45
CA ALA A 164 15.57 5.30 16.92
C ALA A 164 16.26 4.16 16.16
N ALA A 165 16.25 2.94 16.71
CA ALA A 165 16.79 1.76 16.05
C ALA A 165 16.07 1.46 14.72
N PHE A 166 14.73 1.56 14.70
CA PHE A 166 13.94 1.41 13.48
C PHE A 166 14.26 2.50 12.44
N GLY A 167 14.34 3.76 12.86
CA GLY A 167 14.70 4.88 11.99
C GLY A 167 16.10 4.71 11.38
N VAL A 168 17.09 4.35 12.20
CA VAL A 168 18.46 4.06 11.74
C VAL A 168 18.47 2.87 10.78
N PHE A 169 17.76 1.79 11.11
CA PHE A 169 17.65 0.61 10.25
C PHE A 169 17.08 0.95 8.86
N VAL A 170 15.97 1.71 8.81
CA VAL A 170 15.39 2.15 7.54
C VAL A 170 16.34 3.09 6.79
N ALA A 171 17.01 4.02 7.49
CA ALA A 171 17.98 4.93 6.87
C ALA A 171 19.16 4.19 6.25
N VAL A 172 19.69 3.17 6.93
CA VAL A 172 20.72 2.28 6.41
C VAL A 172 20.20 1.50 5.20
N LEU A 173 18.97 0.99 5.24
CA LEU A 173 18.38 0.25 4.11
C LEU A 173 18.18 1.13 2.87
N LEU A 174 17.90 2.43 3.04
CA LEU A 174 17.76 3.40 1.96
C LEU A 174 19.09 3.97 1.46
N TRP A 175 20.19 3.71 2.16
CA TRP A 175 21.51 4.16 1.74
C TRP A 175 21.82 3.61 0.33
N PRO A 176 22.23 4.43 -0.67
CA PRO A 176 22.22 4.05 -2.08
C PRO A 176 22.84 2.68 -2.45
N PRO A 177 24.09 2.35 -2.05
CA PRO A 177 24.66 1.02 -2.28
C PRO A 177 23.89 -0.14 -1.60
N ILE A 178 23.34 0.07 -0.40
CA ILE A 178 22.58 -0.97 0.30
C ILE A 178 21.24 -1.17 -0.38
N PHE A 179 20.54 -0.07 -0.67
CA PHE A 179 19.27 -0.11 -1.37
C PHE A 179 19.40 -0.80 -2.73
N GLY A 180 20.40 -0.42 -3.55
CA GLY A 180 20.63 -1.05 -4.86
C GLY A 180 20.89 -2.56 -4.75
N ALA A 181 21.72 -2.98 -3.79
CA ALA A 181 22.02 -4.39 -3.56
C ALA A 181 20.77 -5.19 -3.12
N VAL A 182 20.01 -4.65 -2.16
CA VAL A 182 18.80 -5.30 -1.64
C VAL A 182 17.69 -5.32 -2.69
N ALA A 183 17.44 -4.20 -3.36
CA ALA A 183 16.44 -4.09 -4.42
C ALA A 183 16.76 -5.06 -5.57
N THR A 184 18.02 -5.13 -6.02
CA THR A 184 18.42 -6.09 -7.06
C THR A 184 18.20 -7.52 -6.58
N ARG A 185 18.59 -7.87 -5.34
CA ARG A 185 18.42 -9.22 -4.80
C ARG A 185 16.94 -9.63 -4.70
N LEU A 186 16.08 -8.74 -4.21
CA LEU A 186 14.64 -8.99 -4.05
C LEU A 186 13.91 -9.01 -5.39
N LEU A 187 14.34 -8.19 -6.35
CA LEU A 187 13.66 -8.01 -7.64
C LEU A 187 14.22 -8.87 -8.76
N ARG A 188 15.26 -9.69 -8.50
CA ARG A 188 15.78 -10.71 -9.42
C ARG A 188 14.69 -11.57 -10.07
N PRO A 189 13.68 -12.09 -9.34
CA PRO A 189 12.59 -12.87 -9.95
C PRO A 189 11.75 -12.09 -10.98
N PHE A 190 11.80 -10.75 -10.94
CA PHE A 190 11.07 -9.85 -11.82
C PHE A 190 11.93 -9.31 -12.98
N GLY A 191 13.15 -9.83 -13.16
CA GLY A 191 14.05 -9.45 -14.27
C GLY A 191 15.06 -8.35 -13.94
N ALA A 192 15.30 -8.06 -12.65
CA ALA A 192 16.36 -7.14 -12.23
C ALA A 192 17.75 -7.78 -12.47
N HIS A 193 18.33 -7.59 -13.66
CA HIS A 193 19.67 -8.08 -13.98
C HIS A 193 20.79 -7.07 -13.70
N ASP A 194 20.49 -5.76 -13.66
CA ASP A 194 21.38 -4.73 -13.14
C ASP A 194 20.55 -3.46 -12.89
N VAL A 195 20.11 -3.22 -11.65
CA VAL A 195 19.59 -1.91 -11.24
C VAL A 195 20.81 -1.12 -10.78
N LYS A 196 21.40 -0.34 -11.67
CA LYS A 196 22.44 0.65 -11.32
C LYS A 196 21.80 1.93 -10.82
#